data_AF-A0A5N6K8L0-F1
#
_entry.id   AF-A0A5N6K8L0-F1
#
_cell.length_a   1.000
_cell.length_b   1.000
_cell.length_c   1.000
_cell.angle_alpha   90.00
_cell.angle_beta   90.00
_cell.angle_gamma   90.00
#
_symmetry.space_group_name_H-M   'P 1'
#
loop_
_entity.id
_entity.type
_entity.pdbx_description
1 polymer ?
#
loop_
_entity_poly.entity_id
_entity_poly.type
_entity_poly.pdbx_seq_one_letter_code
_entity_poly.pdbx_strand_id
1 'polypeptide(L)'
;MTLAAEQEYPLEQSILGSSRLYFQHYLWQRLLGHLLHPDIPIKEDIKIADIACGTGICLLDLAKELANSNTPAQLDGFDISSAKYPPSGLLPSNVKLDILDIFEPVPQALWGQYDVVHIGLLCMVIPDGDPRPVLDNVLKLLSSHSVNRT
;
A
#
# COMPACT_ATOMS: atom_id res chain seq x y z
N MET A 1 18.62 -10.44 -19.06
CA MET A 1 18.30 -11.31 -17.92
C MET A 1 19.15 -10.84 -16.76
N THR A 2 18.54 -10.15 -15.81
CA THR A 2 19.21 -9.72 -14.57
C THR A 2 18.27 -10.18 -13.48
N LEU A 3 18.67 -11.23 -12.77
CA LEU A 3 17.96 -11.77 -11.61
C LEU A 3 18.04 -10.70 -10.52
N ALA A 4 16.94 -9.98 -10.31
CA ALA A 4 16.73 -9.34 -9.02
C ALA A 4 16.71 -10.47 -7.99
N ALA A 5 17.50 -10.30 -6.93
CA ALA A 5 17.69 -11.33 -5.91
C ALA A 5 16.33 -11.88 -5.46
N GLU A 6 16.15 -13.19 -5.55
CA GLU A 6 15.09 -13.91 -4.84
C GLU A 6 15.39 -13.78 -3.34
N GLN A 7 15.04 -12.64 -2.74
CA GLN A 7 14.78 -12.63 -1.32
C GLN A 7 13.50 -13.45 -1.13
N GLU A 8 13.64 -14.58 -0.44
CA GLU A 8 12.53 -15.48 -0.15
C GLU A 8 11.45 -14.72 0.61
N TYR A 9 10.23 -14.70 0.03
CA TYR A 9 9.13 -13.95 0.62
C TYR A 9 8.80 -14.50 2.01
N PRO A 10 8.69 -13.65 3.05
CA PRO A 10 8.65 -14.10 4.45
C PRO A 10 7.35 -14.84 4.83
N LEU A 11 6.30 -14.76 4.00
CA LEU A 11 4.98 -15.30 4.27
C LEU A 11 4.46 -16.20 3.14
N GLU A 12 3.59 -17.15 3.48
CA GLU A 12 3.01 -18.08 2.52
C GLU A 12 2.33 -17.37 1.32
N GLN A 13 2.67 -17.81 0.11
CA GLN A 13 2.18 -17.30 -1.19
C GLN A 13 1.04 -18.15 -1.78
N SER A 14 0.60 -19.20 -1.07
CA SER A 14 -0.47 -20.10 -1.52
C SER A 14 -1.85 -19.44 -1.43
N ILE A 15 -2.88 -20.18 -1.88
CA ILE A 15 -4.29 -19.83 -1.69
C ILE A 15 -4.59 -19.57 -0.22
N LEU A 16 -4.05 -20.37 0.71
CA LEU A 16 -4.22 -20.15 2.16
C LEU A 16 -3.62 -18.82 2.59
N GLY A 17 -2.44 -18.49 2.04
CA GLY A 17 -1.79 -17.22 2.28
C GLY A 17 -2.62 -16.01 1.84
N SER A 18 -3.32 -16.11 0.71
CA SER A 18 -4.26 -15.10 0.22
C SER A 18 -5.54 -15.07 1.05
N SER A 19 -6.13 -16.22 1.41
CA SER A 19 -7.30 -16.31 2.30
C SER A 19 -7.05 -15.63 3.65
N ARG A 20 -5.85 -15.81 4.21
CA ARG A 20 -5.41 -15.13 5.44
C ARG A 20 -5.39 -13.61 5.31
N LEU A 21 -4.95 -13.06 4.16
CA LEU A 21 -4.99 -11.61 3.91
C LEU A 21 -6.43 -11.09 3.78
N TYR A 22 -7.30 -11.79 3.04
CA TYR A 22 -8.72 -11.40 2.94
C TYR A 22 -9.43 -11.44 4.30
N PHE A 23 -9.13 -12.45 5.13
CA PHE A 23 -9.70 -12.56 6.46
C PHE A 23 -9.18 -11.48 7.42
N GLN A 24 -7.88 -11.19 7.41
CA GLN A 24 -7.29 -10.11 8.20
C GLN A 24 -7.92 -8.75 7.81
N HIS A 25 -8.00 -8.45 6.52
CA HIS A 25 -8.65 -7.25 6.01
C HIS A 25 -10.11 -7.12 6.49
N TYR A 26 -10.89 -8.20 6.37
CA TYR A 26 -12.26 -8.25 6.87
C TYR A 26 -12.35 -7.95 8.38
N LEU A 27 -11.47 -8.54 9.19
CA LEU A 27 -11.45 -8.30 10.63
C LEU A 27 -11.09 -6.85 10.97
N TRP A 28 -10.07 -6.29 10.31
CA TRP A 28 -9.63 -4.92 10.56
C TRP A 28 -10.69 -3.89 10.18
N GLN A 29 -11.35 -4.06 9.02
CA GLN A 29 -12.46 -3.19 8.63
C GLN A 29 -13.58 -3.21 9.67
N ARG A 30 -13.91 -4.37 10.25
CA ARG A 30 -14.95 -4.47 11.29
C ARG A 30 -14.54 -3.85 12.62
N LEU A 31 -13.25 -3.89 12.95
CA LEU A 31 -12.74 -3.35 14.22
C LEU A 31 -12.56 -1.84 14.15
N LEU A 32 -12.01 -1.31 13.04
CA LEU A 32 -11.70 0.11 12.87
C LEU A 32 -12.90 0.90 12.33
N GLY A 33 -13.75 0.26 11.52
CA GLY A 33 -14.92 0.89 10.92
C GLY A 33 -14.61 1.85 9.76
N HIS A 34 -13.36 1.91 9.31
CA HIS A 34 -12.92 2.76 8.20
C HIS A 34 -11.70 2.16 7.48
N LEU A 35 -11.55 2.45 6.19
CA LEU A 35 -10.37 2.09 5.40
C LEU A 35 -9.27 3.17 5.50
N LEU A 36 -9.68 4.44 5.47
CA LEU A 36 -8.85 5.59 5.81
C LEU A 36 -9.39 6.23 7.08
N HIS A 37 -8.50 6.68 7.96
CA HIS A 37 -8.92 7.36 9.17
C HIS A 37 -9.77 8.60 8.81
N PRO A 38 -10.93 8.85 9.47
CA PRO A 38 -11.83 9.95 9.13
C PRO A 38 -11.18 11.34 9.16
N ASP A 39 -10.11 11.52 9.94
CA ASP A 39 -9.36 12.78 10.01
C ASP A 39 -8.43 13.02 8.82
N ILE A 40 -8.24 12.03 7.93
CA ILE A 40 -7.46 12.20 6.71
C ILE A 40 -8.36 12.90 5.68
N PRO A 41 -8.05 14.15 5.28
CA PRO A 41 -8.90 14.88 4.36
C PRO A 41 -8.82 14.26 2.97
N ILE A 42 -9.96 13.77 2.48
CA ILE A 42 -10.10 13.34 1.10
C ILE A 42 -10.33 14.58 0.22
N LYS A 43 -9.41 14.82 -0.72
CA LYS A 43 -9.45 15.91 -1.69
C LYS A 43 -9.55 15.35 -3.12
N GLU A 44 -9.92 16.20 -4.06
CA GLU A 44 -9.86 15.85 -5.49
C GLU A 44 -8.41 15.50 -5.88
N ASP A 45 -8.28 14.48 -6.73
CA ASP A 45 -7.01 13.98 -7.25
C ASP A 45 -6.03 13.50 -6.17
N ILE A 46 -6.56 13.07 -5.02
CA ILE A 46 -5.74 12.51 -3.94
C ILE A 46 -4.94 11.30 -4.43
N LYS A 47 -3.65 11.26 -4.07
CA LYS A 47 -2.76 10.15 -4.39
C LYS A 47 -2.47 9.33 -3.15
N ILE A 48 -2.79 8.04 -3.21
CA ILE A 48 -2.69 7.13 -2.06
C ILE A 48 -1.81 5.95 -2.45
N ALA A 49 -0.78 5.69 -1.65
CA ALA A 49 0.01 4.48 -1.76
C ALA A 49 -0.38 3.49 -0.66
N ASP A 50 -0.41 2.19 -0.98
CA ASP A 50 -0.49 1.10 -0.01
C ASP A 50 0.79 0.26 -0.09
N ILE A 51 1.58 0.25 0.98
CA ILE A 51 2.89 -0.41 1.02
C ILE A 51 2.78 -1.75 1.73
N ALA A 52 3.43 -2.77 1.14
CA ALA A 52 3.22 -4.17 1.45
C ALA A 52 1.75 -4.58 1.29
N CYS A 53 1.16 -4.22 0.15
CA CYS A 53 -0.28 -4.33 -0.09
C CYS A 53 -0.80 -5.78 -0.24
N GLY A 54 0.09 -6.77 -0.38
CA GLY A 54 -0.25 -8.18 -0.52
C GLY A 54 -1.14 -8.45 -1.73
N THR A 55 -2.44 -8.64 -1.52
CA THR A 55 -3.43 -8.82 -2.61
C THR A 55 -3.91 -7.50 -3.22
N GLY A 56 -3.60 -6.35 -2.61
CA GLY A 56 -4.13 -5.05 -2.97
C GLY A 56 -5.58 -4.83 -2.49
N ILE A 57 -6.13 -5.72 -1.65
CA ILE A 57 -7.56 -5.68 -1.27
C ILE A 57 -7.97 -4.38 -0.55
N CYS A 58 -7.05 -3.76 0.20
CA CYS A 58 -7.31 -2.47 0.84
C CYS A 58 -7.63 -1.40 -0.22
N LEU A 59 -6.78 -1.26 -1.24
CA LEU A 59 -7.00 -0.32 -2.35
C LEU A 59 -8.22 -0.66 -3.18
N LEU A 60 -8.54 -1.95 -3.38
CA LEU A 60 -9.72 -2.35 -4.14
C LEU A 60 -11.03 -1.97 -3.44
N ASP A 61 -11.10 -2.09 -2.12
CA ASP A 61 -12.28 -1.64 -1.37
C ASP A 61 -12.32 -0.11 -1.27
N LEU A 62 -11.16 0.54 -1.11
CA LEU A 62 -11.06 2.00 -1.10
C LEU A 62 -11.50 2.60 -2.46
N ALA A 63 -11.13 1.97 -3.58
CA ALA A 63 -11.58 2.37 -4.91
C ALA A 63 -13.11 2.36 -5.03
N LYS A 64 -13.78 1.35 -4.44
CA LYS A 64 -15.25 1.28 -4.43
C LYS A 64 -15.86 2.40 -3.59
N GLU A 65 -15.28 2.69 -2.42
CA GLU A 65 -15.75 3.78 -1.54
C GLU A 65 -15.62 5.15 -2.21
N LEU A 66 -14.49 5.42 -2.86
CA LEU A 66 -14.23 6.67 -3.58
C LEU A 66 -15.09 6.80 -4.85
N ALA A 67 -15.34 5.70 -5.55
CA ALA A 67 -16.27 5.70 -6.69
C ALA A 67 -17.70 6.07 -6.27
N ASN A 68 -18.17 5.59 -5.11
CA ASN A 68 -19.50 5.92 -4.59
C ASN A 68 -19.65 7.40 -4.23
N SER A 69 -18.54 8.08 -3.88
CA SER A 69 -18.52 9.52 -3.59
C SER A 69 -18.16 10.39 -4.80
N ASN A 70 -17.93 9.80 -5.98
CA ASN A 70 -17.42 10.47 -7.18
C ASN A 70 -16.11 11.23 -6.96
N THR A 71 -15.25 10.74 -6.06
CA THR A 71 -13.95 11.36 -5.79
C THR A 71 -12.88 10.75 -6.70
N PRO A 72 -12.27 11.53 -7.63
CA PRO A 72 -11.13 11.06 -8.40
C PRO A 72 -9.92 10.89 -7.49
N ALA A 73 -9.26 9.74 -7.57
CA ALA A 73 -8.08 9.41 -6.78
C ALA A 73 -7.17 8.47 -7.54
N GLN A 74 -5.86 8.56 -7.32
CA GLN A 74 -4.88 7.59 -7.80
C GLN A 74 -4.49 6.66 -6.65
N LEU A 75 -4.60 5.35 -6.87
CA LEU A 75 -4.37 4.33 -5.86
C LEU A 75 -3.26 3.39 -6.33
N ASP A 76 -2.08 3.47 -5.71
CA ASP A 76 -0.93 2.67 -6.09
C ASP A 76 -0.54 1.69 -4.98
N GLY A 77 -0.62 0.39 -5.26
CA GLY A 77 -0.22 -0.67 -4.36
C GLY A 77 1.18 -1.19 -4.69
N PHE A 78 1.95 -1.41 -3.64
CA PHE A 78 3.33 -1.85 -3.74
C PHE A 78 3.58 -3.02 -2.80
N ASP A 79 4.14 -4.10 -3.32
CA ASP A 79 4.56 -5.27 -2.57
C ASP A 79 5.85 -5.82 -3.18
N ILE A 80 6.66 -6.51 -2.39
CA ILE A 80 7.89 -7.14 -2.90
C ILE A 80 7.56 -8.31 -3.86
N SER A 81 6.30 -8.78 -3.90
CA SER A 81 5.84 -9.82 -4.83
C SER A 81 4.47 -9.53 -5.44
N SER A 82 4.37 -9.70 -6.76
CA SER A 82 3.09 -9.62 -7.49
C SER A 82 2.29 -10.93 -7.49
N ALA A 83 2.76 -11.99 -6.82
CA ALA A 83 2.17 -13.33 -6.91
C ALA A 83 0.71 -13.41 -6.43
N LYS A 84 0.30 -12.48 -5.57
CA LYS A 84 -1.08 -12.41 -5.03
C LYS A 84 -1.96 -11.37 -5.71
N TYR A 85 -1.44 -10.64 -6.69
CA TYR A 85 -2.21 -9.59 -7.36
C TYR A 85 -3.32 -10.19 -8.21
N PRO A 86 -4.50 -9.55 -8.27
CA PRO A 86 -5.49 -9.88 -9.27
C PRO A 86 -4.94 -9.59 -10.68
N PRO A 87 -5.52 -10.22 -11.72
CA PRO A 87 -5.20 -9.89 -13.10
C PRO A 87 -5.38 -8.40 -13.38
N SER A 88 -4.41 -7.78 -14.06
CA SER A 88 -4.43 -6.33 -14.33
C SER A 88 -5.68 -5.85 -15.07
N GLY A 89 -6.25 -6.68 -15.95
CA GLY A 89 -7.49 -6.37 -16.67
C GLY A 89 -8.75 -6.34 -15.79
N LEU A 90 -8.66 -6.76 -14.53
CA LEU A 90 -9.75 -6.70 -13.54
C LEU A 90 -9.57 -5.56 -12.53
N LEU A 91 -8.47 -4.81 -12.61
CA LEU A 91 -8.26 -3.66 -11.73
C LEU A 91 -9.14 -2.49 -12.16
N PRO A 92 -9.69 -1.72 -11.20
CA PRO A 92 -10.24 -0.41 -11.50
C PRO A 92 -9.22 0.47 -12.22
N SER A 93 -9.68 1.37 -13.10
CA SER A 93 -8.80 2.22 -13.91
C SER A 93 -7.90 3.16 -13.09
N ASN A 94 -8.25 3.38 -11.83
CA ASN A 94 -7.52 4.23 -10.90
C ASN A 94 -6.65 3.45 -9.90
N VAL A 95 -6.57 2.12 -10.03
CA VAL A 95 -5.74 1.26 -9.19
C VAL A 95 -4.59 0.68 -10.02
N LYS A 96 -3.35 0.88 -9.54
CA LYS A 96 -2.16 0.24 -10.08
C LYS A 96 -1.52 -0.60 -8.98
N LEU A 97 -1.11 -1.83 -9.29
CA LEU A 97 -0.32 -2.67 -8.40
C LEU A 97 1.05 -2.95 -9.05
N ASP A 98 2.14 -2.67 -8.35
CA ASP A 98 3.50 -2.80 -8.86
C ASP A 98 4.44 -3.44 -7.82
N ILE A 99 5.63 -3.83 -8.24
CA ILE A 99 6.63 -4.43 -7.35
C ILE A 99 7.53 -3.34 -6.77
N LEU A 100 7.68 -3.33 -5.45
CA LEU A 100 8.64 -2.49 -4.73
C LEU A 100 9.07 -3.20 -3.44
N ASP A 101 10.38 -3.32 -3.26
CA ASP A 101 10.95 -3.67 -1.97
C ASP A 101 11.10 -2.40 -1.12
N ILE A 102 10.31 -2.28 -0.06
CA ILE A 102 10.34 -1.11 0.84
C ILE A 102 11.55 -1.13 1.79
N PHE A 103 12.22 -2.28 1.94
CA PHE A 103 13.45 -2.38 2.74
C PHE A 103 14.67 -1.82 1.99
N GLU A 104 14.58 -1.69 0.67
CA GLU A 104 15.61 -1.11 -0.19
C GLU A 104 15.36 0.37 -0.49
N PRO A 105 16.38 1.15 -0.94
CA PRO A 105 16.20 2.54 -1.30
C PRO A 105 15.08 2.76 -2.34
N VAL A 106 14.07 3.54 -1.96
CA VAL A 106 12.92 3.84 -2.82
C VAL A 106 13.34 4.61 -4.09
N PRO A 107 12.88 4.22 -5.29
CA PRO A 107 13.16 4.94 -6.53
C PRO A 107 12.78 6.42 -6.45
N GLN A 108 13.65 7.31 -6.95
CA GLN A 108 13.45 8.75 -6.91
C GLN A 108 12.17 9.22 -7.61
N ALA A 109 11.69 8.47 -8.61
CA ALA A 109 10.43 8.74 -9.30
C ALA A 109 9.19 8.65 -8.40
N LEU A 110 9.29 7.96 -7.26
CA LEU A 110 8.21 7.83 -6.28
C LEU A 110 8.28 8.86 -5.15
N TRP A 111 9.33 9.68 -5.11
CA TRP A 111 9.52 10.62 -4.01
C TRP A 111 8.52 11.77 -4.07
N GLY A 112 7.88 12.06 -2.95
CA GLY A 112 6.95 13.18 -2.81
C GLY A 112 5.65 13.01 -3.61
N GLN A 113 5.31 11.80 -4.04
CA GLN A 113 4.21 11.56 -4.97
C GLN A 113 2.85 11.37 -4.29
N TYR A 114 2.82 10.95 -3.02
CA TYR A 114 1.60 10.46 -2.38
C TYR A 114 1.16 11.36 -1.24
N ASP A 115 -0.12 11.74 -1.24
CA ASP A 115 -0.70 12.51 -0.13
C ASP A 115 -0.92 11.64 1.11
N VAL A 116 -1.19 10.36 0.90
CA VAL A 116 -1.40 9.36 1.95
C VAL A 116 -0.56 8.13 1.63
N VAL A 117 0.15 7.60 2.63
CA VAL A 117 0.83 6.32 2.53
C VAL A 117 0.27 5.42 3.63
N HIS A 118 -0.45 4.39 3.21
CA HIS A 118 -0.99 3.35 4.08
C HIS A 118 0.03 2.22 4.25
N ILE A 119 0.12 1.70 5.47
CA ILE A 119 0.94 0.54 5.82
C ILE A 119 0.14 -0.31 6.81
N GLY A 120 -0.17 -1.54 6.40
CA GLY A 120 -0.85 -2.51 7.26
C GLY A 120 0.05 -3.70 7.57
N LEU A 121 0.14 -4.08 8.85
CA LEU A 121 0.76 -5.33 9.32
C LEU A 121 2.25 -5.55 8.95
N LEU A 122 2.91 -4.56 8.32
CA LEU A 122 4.32 -4.64 7.94
C LEU A 122 5.25 -4.86 9.13
N CYS A 123 4.88 -4.37 10.32
CA CYS A 123 5.64 -4.57 11.56
C CYS A 123 5.94 -6.03 11.90
N MET A 124 5.15 -6.98 11.40
CA MET A 124 5.34 -8.41 11.62
C MET A 124 6.52 -9.00 10.85
N VAL A 125 7.06 -8.28 9.87
CA VAL A 125 8.11 -8.77 8.95
C VAL A 125 9.30 -7.80 8.86
N ILE A 126 9.41 -6.84 9.78
CA ILE A 126 10.53 -5.89 9.80
C ILE A 126 11.81 -6.61 10.29
N PRO A 127 12.90 -6.61 9.50
CA PRO A 127 14.17 -7.17 9.91
C PRO A 127 14.67 -6.55 11.23
N ASP A 128 15.16 -7.40 12.13
CA ASP A 128 15.71 -7.00 13.44
C ASP A 128 14.76 -6.19 14.34
N GLY A 129 13.48 -6.09 13.97
CA GLY A 129 12.47 -5.31 14.68
C GLY A 129 12.70 -3.79 14.66
N ASP A 130 13.60 -3.27 13.84
CA ASP A 130 13.86 -1.83 13.73
C ASP A 130 13.07 -1.21 12.56
N PRO A 131 11.99 -0.44 12.82
CA PRO A 131 11.18 0.14 11.76
C PRO A 131 11.80 1.39 11.13
N ARG A 132 12.86 1.97 11.69
CA ARG A 132 13.39 3.27 11.26
C ARG A 132 13.80 3.30 9.78
N PRO A 133 14.55 2.30 9.26
CA PRO A 133 14.96 2.32 7.85
C PRO A 133 13.76 2.27 6.89
N VAL A 134 12.76 1.44 7.21
CA VAL A 134 11.51 1.34 6.43
C VAL A 134 10.74 2.65 6.51
N LEU A 135 10.65 3.25 7.70
CA LEU A 135 9.96 4.52 7.91
C LEU A 135 10.64 5.64 7.10
N ASP A 136 11.96 5.70 7.05
CA ASP A 136 12.68 6.68 6.23
C ASP A 136 12.34 6.54 4.73
N ASN A 137 12.15 5.31 4.25
CA ASN A 137 11.73 5.04 2.88
C ASN A 137 10.27 5.43 2.62
N VAL A 138 9.37 5.08 3.53
CA VAL A 138 7.95 5.47 3.50
C VAL A 138 7.81 6.99 3.50
N LEU A 139 8.55 7.69 4.35
CA LEU A 139 8.49 9.14 4.45
C LEU A 139 8.94 9.84 3.16
N LYS A 140 9.84 9.23 2.37
CA LYS A 140 10.22 9.78 1.05
C LYS A 140 9.06 9.75 0.06
N LEU A 141 8.12 8.82 0.19
CA LEU A 141 6.95 8.71 -0.68
C LEU A 141 5.94 9.83 -0.45
N LEU A 142 5.86 10.33 0.78
CA LEU A 142 4.90 11.35 1.17
C LEU A 142 5.20 12.69 0.49
N SER A 143 4.19 13.26 -0.15
CA SER A 143 4.21 14.62 -0.64
C SER A 143 4.46 15.56 0.55
N SER A 144 5.40 16.49 0.37
CA SER A 144 5.66 17.50 1.39
C SER A 144 4.45 18.42 1.46
N HIS A 145 3.50 18.10 2.33
CA HIS A 145 2.56 19.10 2.79
C HIS A 145 3.40 20.14 3.51
N SER A 146 3.43 21.37 3.01
CA SER A 146 4.02 22.51 3.71
C SER A 146 3.23 22.70 5.01
N VAL A 147 3.55 21.90 6.02
CA VAL A 147 3.24 22.21 7.40
C VAL A 147 4.19 23.36 7.69
N ASN A 148 3.68 24.58 7.60
CA ASN A 148 4.29 25.75 8.20
C ASN A 148 4.53 25.42 9.68
N ARG A 149 5.69 24.85 9.99
CA ARG A 149 6.21 24.75 11.35
C ARG A 149 6.55 26.18 11.74
N THR A 150 5.58 26.83 12.38
CA THR A 150 5.79 28.05 13.17
C THR A 150 6.36 27.66 14.52
#